data_AF-A0A0A6S0P9-F1
#
_entry.id   AF-A0A0A6S0P9-F1
#
_cell.length_a   1.000
_cell.length_b   1.000
_cell.length_c   1.000
_cell.angle_alpha   90.00
_cell.angle_beta   90.00
_cell.angle_gamma   90.00
#
_symmetry.space_group_name_H-M   'P 1'
#
loop_
_entity.id
_entity.type
_entity.pdbx_description
1 polymer ?
#
loop_
_entity_poly.entity_id
_entity_poly.type
_entity_poly.pdbx_seq_one_letter_code
_entity_poly.pdbx_strand_id
1 'polypeptide(L)' 'MKTAKPNAEVAALTSVPQNYIFVIDISASMEQEKRLDFVRTSIRELFNSNSMKKDDILGIIAFNHDVKTVLKATPLNKML' A
#
# COMPACT_ATOMS: atom_id res chain seq x y z
N MET A 1 -29.93 -31.62 20.11
CA MET A 1 -28.68 -31.32 19.38
C MET A 1 -28.08 -30.05 19.97
N LYS A 2 -26.91 -30.12 20.61
CA LYS A 2 -26.19 -28.94 21.12
C LYS A 2 -25.45 -28.32 19.94
N THR A 3 -25.75 -27.06 19.62
CA THR A 3 -25.01 -26.27 18.65
C THR A 3 -23.60 -26.03 19.18
N ALA A 4 -22.58 -26.50 18.46
CA ALA A 4 -21.20 -26.17 18.77
C ALA A 4 -21.01 -24.66 18.51
N LYS A 5 -20.63 -23.92 19.56
CA LYS A 5 -20.19 -22.52 19.41
C LYS A 5 -18.93 -22.52 18.53
N PRO A 6 -18.83 -21.63 17.52
CA PRO A 6 -17.60 -21.51 16.75
C PRO A 6 -16.44 -21.18 17.70
N ASN A 7 -15.36 -21.96 17.58
CA ASN A 7 -14.20 -21.88 18.44
C ASN A 7 -13.62 -20.45 18.37
N ALA A 8 -13.57 -19.75 19.51
CA ALA A 8 -13.09 -18.37 19.62
C ALA A 8 -11.62 -18.19 19.19
N GLU A 9 -10.92 -19.31 18.97
CA GLU A 9 -9.53 -19.40 18.54
C GLU A 9 -9.32 -19.05 17.06
N VAL A 10 -10.36 -19.10 16.22
CA VAL A 10 -10.26 -18.71 14.79
C VAL A 10 -10.39 -17.18 14.60
N ALA A 11 -10.71 -16.43 15.67
CA ALA A 11 -11.05 -15.01 15.61
C ALA A 11 -9.85 -14.04 15.72
N ALA A 12 -8.61 -14.52 15.84
CA ALA A 12 -7.46 -13.66 16.07
C ALA A 12 -6.21 -14.08 15.25
N LEU A 13 -6.38 -14.36 13.95
CA LEU A 13 -5.27 -14.19 13.01
C LEU A 13 -5.04 -12.69 12.85
N THR A 14 -4.35 -12.08 13.82
CA THR A 14 -3.85 -10.72 13.69
C THR A 14 -2.98 -10.69 12.45
N SER A 15 -3.43 -10.00 11.39
CA SER A 15 -2.64 -9.97 10.17
C SER A 15 -1.30 -9.30 10.48
N VAL A 16 -0.22 -9.95 10.10
CA VAL A 16 1.12 -9.36 10.18
C VAL A 16 1.13 -8.07 9.36
N PRO A 17 1.64 -6.94 9.90
CA PRO A 17 1.80 -5.72 9.13
C PRO A 17 2.56 -5.97 7.83
N GLN A 18 2.10 -5.38 6.74
CA GLN A 18 2.67 -5.58 5.42
C GLN A 18 3.52 -4.38 5.00
N ASN A 19 4.58 -4.66 4.23
CA ASN A 19 5.44 -3.64 3.64
C ASN A 19 5.09 -3.47 2.16
N TYR A 20 4.47 -2.35 1.80
CA TYR A 20 4.13 -2.00 0.43
C TYR A 20 5.17 -1.03 -0.12
N ILE A 21 5.99 -1.47 -1.08
CA ILE A 21 6.97 -0.64 -1.75
C ILE A 21 6.58 -0.49 -3.22
N PHE A 22 6.22 0.73 -3.62
CA PHE A 22 5.93 1.05 -5.01
C PHE A 22 7.20 1.53 -5.70
N VAL A 23 7.61 0.80 -6.72
CA VAL A 23 8.71 1.19 -7.61
C VAL A 23 8.10 1.62 -8.93
N ILE A 24 8.10 2.92 -9.19
CA ILE A 24 7.33 3.57 -10.26
C ILE A 24 8.29 4.07 -11.34
N ASP A 25 8.11 3.60 -12.57
CA ASP A 25 8.79 4.18 -13.72
C ASP A 25 8.28 5.61 -13.96
N ILE A 26 9.20 6.55 -14.13
CA ILE A 26 8.93 7.95 -14.48
C ILE A 26 9.61 8.34 -15.80
N SER A 27 9.85 7.36 -16.68
CA SER A 27 10.33 7.58 -18.04
C SER A 27 9.36 8.46 -18.85
N ALA A 28 9.83 9.06 -19.94
CA ALA A 28 9.02 9.91 -20.80
C ALA A 28 7.77 9.18 -21.37
N SER A 29 7.80 7.85 -21.47
CA SER A 29 6.63 7.06 -21.89
C SER A 29 5.48 7.08 -20.88
N MET A 30 5.76 7.40 -19.62
CA MET A 30 4.79 7.47 -18.53
C MET A 30 4.04 8.81 -18.49
N GLU A 31 4.55 9.84 -19.16
CA GLU A 31 3.86 11.12 -19.39
C GLU A 31 2.76 10.99 -20.47
N GLN A 32 2.87 9.99 -21.34
CA GLN A 32 1.87 9.72 -22.36
C GLN A 32 0.58 9.23 -21.71
N GLU A 33 -0.56 9.67 -22.24
CA GLU A 33 -1.89 9.20 -21.83
C GLU A 33 -2.20 9.37 -20.33
N LYS A 34 -1.52 10.29 -19.65
CA LYS A 34 -1.70 10.56 -18.20
C LYS A 34 -1.45 9.33 -17.32
N ARG A 35 -0.58 8.40 -17.74
CA ARG A 35 -0.31 7.16 -16.99
C ARG A 35 0.20 7.43 -15.58
N LEU A 36 1.05 8.45 -15.39
CA LEU A 36 1.49 8.85 -14.04
C LEU A 36 0.34 9.36 -13.15
N ASP A 37 -0.63 10.08 -13.71
CA ASP A 37 -1.80 10.53 -12.95
C ASP A 37 -2.68 9.34 -12.54
N PHE A 38 -2.82 8.35 -13.41
CA PHE A 38 -3.50 7.09 -13.07
C PHE A 38 -2.78 6.36 -11.95
N VAL A 39 -1.46 6.17 -12.05
CA VAL A 39 -0.66 5.52 -10.99
C VAL A 39 -0.84 6.25 -9.65
N ARG A 40 -0.74 7.59 -9.66
CA ARG A 40 -0.93 8.41 -8.45
C ARG A 40 -2.33 8.22 -7.86
N THR A 41 -3.36 8.20 -8.72
CA THR A 41 -4.76 8.05 -8.29
C THR A 41 -5.01 6.67 -7.70
N SER A 42 -4.56 5.60 -8.36
CA SER A 42 -4.74 4.23 -7.87
C SER A 42 -4.01 3.98 -6.55
N ILE A 43 -2.79 4.51 -6.40
CA ILE A 43 -2.07 4.46 -5.13
C ILE A 43 -2.86 5.17 -4.02
N ARG A 44 -3.44 6.34 -4.32
CA ARG A 44 -4.28 7.09 -3.37
C ARG A 44 -5.56 6.33 -3.00
N GLU A 45 -6.21 5.70 -3.96
CA GLU A 45 -7.40 4.88 -3.73
C GLU A 45 -7.09 3.66 -2.86
N LEU A 46 -5.93 3.02 -3.07
CA LEU A 46 -5.50 1.92 -2.22
C LEU A 46 -5.41 2.34 -0.74
N PHE A 47 -4.84 3.51 -0.45
CA PHE A 47 -4.81 4.04 0.93
C PHE A 47 -6.19 4.35 1.48
N ASN A 48 -7.07 4.94 0.66
CA ASN A 48 -8.38 5.37 1.11
C ASN A 48 -9.38 4.20 1.27
N SER A 49 -9.13 3.06 0.61
CA SER A 49 -10.07 1.94 0.52
C SER A 49 -10.21 1.09 1.80
N ASN A 50 -9.61 1.50 2.92
CA ASN A 50 -9.54 0.71 4.17
C ASN A 50 -8.88 -0.68 3.99
N SER A 51 -8.26 -0.92 2.84
CA SER A 51 -7.55 -2.15 2.50
C SER A 51 -6.19 -2.24 3.21
N MET A 52 -5.64 -1.09 3.63
CA MET A 52 -4.38 -1.01 4.35
C MET A 52 -4.62 -0.71 5.82
N LYS A 53 -3.90 -1.41 6.67
CA LYS A 53 -3.96 -1.27 8.13
C LYS A 53 -3.01 -0.17 8.58
N LYS A 54 -3.33 0.45 9.72
CA LYS A 54 -2.55 1.55 10.30
C LYS A 54 -1.07 1.23 10.51
N ASP A 55 -0.76 -0.02 10.78
CA ASP A 55 0.61 -0.46 11.07
C ASP A 55 1.36 -0.93 9.81
N ASP A 56 0.68 -0.97 8.65
CA ASP A 56 1.34 -1.27 7.38
C ASP A 56 2.33 -0.16 7.04
N ILE A 57 3.41 -0.55 6.37
CA ILE A 57 4.49 0.35 5.96
C ILE A 57 4.36 0.62 4.46
N LEU A 58 4.52 1.89 4.10
CA LEU A 58 4.51 2.34 2.73
C LEU A 58 5.84 2.99 2.36
N GLY A 59 6.40 2.60 1.22
CA GLY A 59 7.50 3.29 0.55
C GLY A 59 7.20 3.54 -0.93
N ILE A 60 7.74 4.62 -1.47
CA ILE A 60 7.62 4.97 -2.89
C ILE A 60 9.00 5.35 -3.43
N ILE A 61 9.40 4.67 -4.50
CA ILE A 61 10.62 4.91 -5.26
C ILE A 61 10.19 5.25 -6.68
N ALA A 62 10.65 6.38 -7.19
CA ALA A 62 10.52 6.74 -8.60
C ALA A 62 11.87 6.49 -9.29
N PHE A 63 11.84 5.96 -10.51
CA PHE A 63 13.06 5.70 -11.27
C PHE A 63 12.95 6.13 -12.74
N ASN A 64 14.05 6.64 -13.28
CA ASN A 64 14.33 6.74 -14.72
C ASN A 64 15.82 6.48 -14.96
N HIS A 65 16.60 7.47 -15.40
CA HIS A 65 18.06 7.45 -15.38
C HIS A 65 18.62 7.52 -13.96
N ASP A 66 17.89 8.12 -13.04
CA ASP A 66 18.23 8.20 -11.62
C ASP A 66 17.15 7.54 -10.76
N VAL A 67 17.54 7.13 -9.55
CA VAL A 67 16.61 6.61 -8.54
C VAL A 67 16.34 7.68 -7.51
N LYS A 68 15.05 7.95 -7.24
CA LYS A 68 14.60 8.90 -6.23
C LYS A 68 13.63 8.23 -5.27
N THR A 69 13.96 8.23 -3.97
CA THR A 69 12.99 7.90 -2.93
C THR A 69 12.01 9.07 -2.79
N VAL A 70 10.77 8.87 -3.22
CA VAL A 70 9.68 9.85 -3.08
C VAL A 70 9.12 9.80 -1.66
N LEU A 71 9.00 8.59 -1.11
CA LEU A 71 8.54 8.35 0.25
C LEU A 71 9.38 7.25 0.87
N LYS A 72 10.10 7.58 1.94
CA LYS A 72 10.81 6.57 2.74
C LYS A 72 9.78 5.60 3.31
N ALA A 73 10.18 4.33 3.45
CA ALA A 73 9.37 3.31 4.11
C ALA A 73 8.90 3.83 5.48
N THR A 74 7.62 4.15 5.58
CA THR A 74 7.03 4.85 6.71
C THR A 74 5.70 4.16 7.06
N PRO A 75 5.44 3.88 8.34
CA PRO A 75 4.15 3.37 8.79
C PRO A 75 2.99 4.31 8.43
N LEU A 76 1.85 3.78 8.00
CA LEU A 76 0.68 4.59 7.64
C LEU A 76 0.17 5.45 8.80
N ASN A 77 0.25 4.95 10.03
CA ASN A 77 -0.11 5.70 11.23
C ASN A 77 0.78 6.92 11.53
N LYS A 78 1.91 7.09 10.82
CA LYS A 78 2.78 8.28 10.89
C LYS A 78 2.54 9.27 9.75
N MET A 79 1.66 8.95 8.80
CA MET A 79 1.33 9.79 7.64
C MET A 79 -0.02 10.52 7.77
N LEU A 80 -0.85 10.10 8.73
CA LEU A 80 -2.18 10.63 9.01
C LEU A 80 -2.18 11.51 10.25
#